data_AF-A0A2L2WNZ5-F1
#
_entry.id   AF-A0A2L2WNZ5-F1
#
_cell.length_a   1.000
_cell.length_b   1.000
_cell.length_c   1.000
_cell.angle_alpha   90.00
_cell.angle_beta   90.00
_cell.angle_gamma   90.00
#
_symmetry.space_group_name_H-M   'P 1'
#
loop_
_entity.id
_entity.type
_entity.pdbx_description
1 polymer ?
#
loop_
_entity_poly.entity_id
_entity_poly.type
_entity_poly.pdbx_seq_one_letter_code
_entity_poly.pdbx_strand_id
1 'polypeptide(L)'
;RRDSDTARKIRFTAVHNFGGVAMCHCPECETMHNVTEDGRQLMVQNFNNGVKLEIDKQTGAAVVYDRRGAVVSTRQIEKIPELTDLQLYAESL
;
A
#
# COMPACT_ATOMS: atom_id res chain seq x y z
N ARG A 1 15.77 18.51 4.57
CA ARG A 1 14.64 17.88 5.30
C ARG A 1 13.45 17.80 4.35
N ARG A 2 12.86 16.61 4.15
CA ARG A 2 11.81 16.36 3.14
C ARG A 2 10.50 17.15 3.36
N ASP A 3 10.30 17.72 4.56
CA ASP A 3 9.09 18.48 4.94
C ASP A 3 9.36 19.88 5.51
N SER A 4 10.22 20.66 4.86
CA SER A 4 10.26 22.10 5.15
C SER A 4 9.00 22.82 4.64
N ASP A 5 8.71 23.99 5.21
CA ASP A 5 7.59 24.84 4.78
C ASP A 5 7.68 25.20 3.28
N THR A 6 8.90 25.46 2.83
CA THR A 6 9.23 25.70 1.42
C THR A 6 8.91 24.49 0.55
N ALA A 7 9.28 23.27 0.98
CA ALA A 7 9.00 22.05 0.22
C ALA A 7 7.48 21.82 0.08
N ARG A 8 6.69 22.14 1.11
CA ARG A 8 5.24 22.02 1.07
C ARG A 8 4.60 23.01 0.09
N LYS A 9 5.05 24.27 0.10
CA LYS A 9 4.59 25.30 -0.85
C LYS A 9 4.92 24.93 -2.30
N ILE A 10 6.12 24.42 -2.56
CA ILE A 10 6.52 23.95 -3.89
C ILE A 10 5.60 22.80 -4.38
N ARG A 11 5.34 21.79 -3.53
CA ARG A 11 4.42 20.69 -3.87
C ARG A 11 3.00 21.19 -4.14
N PHE A 12 2.49 22.10 -3.32
CA PHE A 12 1.17 22.71 -3.50
C PHE A 12 1.07 23.43 -4.85
N THR A 13 2.02 24.31 -5.16
CA THR A 13 2.03 25.04 -6.44
C THR A 13 2.18 24.10 -7.64
N ALA A 14 3.00 23.06 -7.53
CA ALA A 14 3.16 22.04 -8.59
C ALA A 14 1.82 21.37 -8.93
N VAL A 15 1.05 20.94 -7.93
CA VAL A 15 -0.23 20.26 -8.13
C VAL A 15 -1.31 21.22 -8.62
N HIS A 16 -1.46 22.37 -7.96
CA HIS A 16 -2.59 23.27 -8.23
C HIS A 16 -2.40 24.20 -9.43
N ASN A 17 -1.16 24.63 -9.73
CA ASN A 17 -0.90 25.65 -10.74
C ASN A 17 -0.27 25.08 -12.01
N PHE A 18 0.34 23.90 -11.93
CA PHE A 18 1.09 23.30 -13.04
C PHE A 18 0.58 21.90 -13.44
N GLY A 19 -0.54 21.46 -12.87
CA GLY A 19 -1.15 20.15 -13.19
C GLY A 19 -0.30 18.95 -12.76
N GLY A 20 0.62 19.15 -11.82
CA GLY A 20 1.44 18.07 -11.27
C GLY A 20 0.58 17.04 -10.53
N VAL A 21 0.93 15.77 -10.67
CA VAL A 21 0.29 14.70 -9.90
C VAL A 21 1.13 14.43 -8.65
N ALA A 22 0.48 14.42 -7.48
CA ALA A 22 1.15 14.05 -6.25
C ALA A 22 1.68 12.61 -6.36
N MET A 23 3.00 12.44 -6.22
CA MET A 23 3.62 11.12 -6.26
C MET A 23 3.15 10.32 -5.03
N CYS A 24 2.40 9.24 -5.25
CA CYS A 24 2.06 8.28 -4.22
C CYS A 24 3.34 7.50 -3.86
N HIS A 25 3.85 7.67 -2.65
CA HIS A 25 4.96 6.87 -2.14
C HIS A 25 4.42 5.50 -1.74
N CYS A 26 4.44 4.55 -2.67
CA CYS A 26 4.22 3.14 -2.34
C CYS A 26 5.53 2.55 -1.80
N PRO A 27 5.51 1.78 -0.70
CA PRO A 27 6.67 1.05 -0.22
C PRO A 27 7.31 0.19 -1.32
N GLU A 28 8.64 0.16 -1.38
CA GLU A 28 9.36 -0.78 -2.23
C GLU A 28 9.18 -2.20 -1.67
N CYS A 29 8.32 -2.98 -2.31
CA CYS A 29 8.02 -4.35 -1.93
C CYS A 29 7.84 -5.24 -3.16
N GLU A 30 8.17 -6.52 -3.02
CA GLU A 30 7.86 -7.50 -4.06
C GLU A 30 6.34 -7.63 -4.14
N THR A 31 5.77 -7.45 -5.34
CA THR A 31 4.34 -7.56 -5.58
C THR A 31 4.07 -8.66 -6.61
N MET A 32 3.30 -9.67 -6.21
CA MET A 32 2.85 -10.77 -7.05
C MET A 32 1.34 -10.70 -7.28
N HIS A 33 0.91 -10.99 -8.51
CA HIS A 33 -0.50 -11.09 -8.86
C HIS A 33 -0.84 -12.54 -9.18
N ASN A 34 -1.58 -13.17 -8.27
CA ASN A 34 -1.93 -14.58 -8.36
C ASN A 34 -3.41 -14.76 -8.70
N VAL A 35 -3.72 -15.86 -9.37
CA VAL A 35 -5.09 -16.36 -9.50
C VAL A 35 -5.10 -17.71 -8.81
N THR A 36 -5.91 -17.83 -7.76
CA THR A 36 -6.07 -19.09 -7.01
C THR A 36 -6.93 -20.07 -7.82
N GLU A 37 -6.88 -21.36 -7.49
CA GLU A 37 -7.65 -22.41 -8.19
C GLU A 37 -9.16 -22.17 -8.16
N ASP A 38 -9.66 -21.51 -7.10
CA ASP A 38 -11.06 -21.08 -6.95
C ASP A 38 -11.41 -19.81 -7.75
N GLY A 39 -10.46 -19.26 -8.51
CA GLY A 39 -10.64 -18.10 -9.39
C GLY A 39 -10.47 -16.74 -8.72
N ARG A 40 -10.16 -16.67 -7.42
CA ARG A 40 -9.88 -15.38 -6.76
C ARG A 40 -8.60 -14.78 -7.31
N GLN A 41 -8.62 -13.47 -7.51
CA GLN A 41 -7.46 -12.76 -7.99
C GLN A 41 -6.79 -12.04 -6.82
N LEU A 42 -5.68 -12.59 -6.34
CA LEU A 42 -4.95 -12.04 -5.22
C LEU A 42 -3.80 -11.15 -5.68
N MET A 43 -3.58 -10.08 -4.94
CA MET A 43 -2.34 -9.31 -4.93
C MET A 43 -1.62 -9.62 -3.63
N VAL A 44 -0.39 -10.14 -3.73
CA VAL A 44 0.44 -10.50 -2.59
C VAL A 44 1.65 -9.59 -2.58
N GLN A 45 1.93 -8.96 -1.44
CA GLN A 45 3.07 -8.08 -1.26
C GLN A 45 3.94 -8.57 -0.12
N ASN A 46 5.23 -8.80 -0.41
CA ASN A 46 6.23 -9.18 0.58
C ASN A 46 7.12 -7.97 0.88
N PHE A 47 7.14 -7.58 2.15
CA PHE A 47 7.94 -6.46 2.65
C PHE A 47 9.27 -6.95 3.23
N ASN A 48 10.30 -6.10 3.20
CA ASN A 48 11.65 -6.44 3.66
C ASN A 48 11.73 -6.76 5.17
N ASN A 49 10.74 -6.31 5.96
CA ASN A 49 10.59 -6.64 7.39
C ASN A 49 10.02 -8.06 7.63
N GLY A 50 9.70 -8.81 6.55
CA GLY A 50 9.12 -10.14 6.61
C GLY A 50 7.60 -10.16 6.72
N VAL A 51 6.95 -8.99 6.67
CA VAL A 51 5.48 -8.90 6.63
C VAL A 51 4.98 -9.26 5.25
N LYS A 52 3.85 -9.97 5.22
CA LYS A 52 3.12 -10.29 3.99
C LYS A 52 1.74 -9.65 4.02
N LEU A 53 1.36 -8.98 2.93
CA LEU A 53 0.02 -8.44 2.71
C LEU A 53 -0.63 -9.18 1.55
N GLU A 54 -1.80 -9.75 1.78
CA GLU A 54 -2.61 -10.41 0.75
C GLU A 54 -3.91 -9.63 0.56
N ILE A 55 -4.30 -9.40 -0.70
CA ILE A 55 -5.47 -8.61 -1.05
C ILE A 55 -6.23 -9.29 -2.16
N ASP A 56 -7.52 -9.53 -1.93
CA ASP A 56 -8.43 -9.95 -2.98
C ASP A 56 -8.84 -8.74 -3.83
N LYS A 57 -8.48 -8.77 -5.12
CA LYS A 57 -8.72 -7.66 -6.06
C LYS A 57 -10.19 -7.46 -6.43
N GLN A 58 -11.04 -8.47 -6.23
CA GLN A 58 -12.46 -8.38 -6.55
C GLN A 58 -13.25 -7.85 -5.38
N THR A 59 -12.95 -8.34 -4.18
CA THR A 59 -13.71 -7.99 -2.98
C THR A 59 -13.08 -6.84 -2.21
N GLY A 60 -11.77 -6.62 -2.29
CA GLY A 60 -11.04 -5.67 -1.45
C GLY A 60 -10.67 -6.23 -0.08
N ALA A 61 -10.95 -7.50 0.21
CA ALA A 61 -10.56 -8.12 1.47
C ALA A 61 -9.03 -8.23 1.57
N ALA A 62 -8.45 -7.72 2.66
CA ALA A 62 -7.02 -7.65 2.87
C ALA A 62 -6.60 -8.26 4.21
N VAL A 63 -5.50 -9.01 4.21
CA VAL A 63 -4.94 -9.67 5.38
C VAL A 63 -3.43 -9.38 5.46
N VAL A 64 -2.98 -8.96 6.64
CA VAL A 64 -1.58 -8.74 6.95
C VAL A 64 -1.08 -9.86 7.87
N TYR A 65 0.03 -10.47 7.50
CA TYR A 65 0.71 -11.52 8.24
C TYR A 65 2.09 -11.04 8.71
N ASP A 66 2.46 -11.38 9.94
CA ASP A 66 3.82 -11.13 10.42
C ASP A 66 4.85 -12.08 9.81
N ARG A 67 6.13 -11.89 10.17
CA ARG A 67 7.25 -12.75 9.75
C ARG A 67 7.12 -14.23 10.17
N ARG A 68 6.22 -14.54 11.08
CA ARG A 68 5.93 -15.91 11.58
C ARG A 68 4.67 -16.50 10.91
N GLY A 69 4.01 -15.74 10.03
CA GLY A 69 2.77 -16.14 9.37
C GLY A 69 1.52 -15.94 10.23
N ALA A 70 1.60 -15.26 11.37
CA ALA A 70 0.45 -14.95 12.19
C ALA A 70 -0.32 -13.75 11.63
N VAL A 71 -1.65 -13.83 11.64
CA VAL A 71 -2.50 -12.70 11.21
C VAL A 71 -2.40 -11.57 12.24
N VAL A 72 -1.94 -10.41 11.78
CA VAL A 72 -1.79 -9.21 12.62
C VAL A 72 -2.82 -8.13 12.32
N SER A 73 -3.43 -8.16 11.12
CA SER A 73 -4.53 -7.26 10.78
C SER A 73 -5.37 -7.85 9.66
N THR A 74 -6.69 -7.63 9.73
CA THR A 74 -7.63 -7.85 8.62
C THR A 74 -8.35 -6.54 8.34
N ARG A 75 -8.53 -6.20 7.07
CA ARG A 75 -9.25 -4.98 6.64
C ARG A 75 -10.03 -5.24 5.36
N GLN A 76 -11.03 -4.40 5.15
CA GLN A 76 -11.80 -4.32 3.92
C GLN A 76 -11.40 -3.01 3.24
N ILE A 77 -10.82 -3.09 2.04
CA ILE A 77 -10.38 -1.93 1.26
C ILE A 77 -11.51 -1.53 0.30
N GLU A 78 -12.05 -0.33 0.47
CA GLU A 78 -13.05 0.25 -0.43
C GLU A 78 -12.42 1.27 -1.37
N LYS A 79 -11.35 1.93 -0.95
CA LYS A 79 -10.68 2.99 -1.71
C LYS A 79 -9.17 2.81 -1.74
N ILE A 80 -8.55 3.23 -2.85
CA ILE A 80 -7.09 3.13 -3.03
C ILE A 80 -6.26 3.80 -1.92
N PRO A 81 -6.63 4.95 -1.33
CA PRO A 81 -5.86 5.50 -0.21
C PRO A 81 -5.76 4.57 1.00
N GLU A 82 -6.79 3.75 1.26
CA GLU A 82 -6.79 2.79 2.37
C GLU A 82 -5.81 1.64 2.12
N LEU A 83 -5.60 1.29 0.85
CA LEU A 83 -4.55 0.36 0.43
C LEU A 83 -3.16 0.95 0.74
N THR A 84 -2.92 2.20 0.35
CA THR A 84 -1.65 2.88 0.64
C THR A 84 -1.37 2.93 2.13
N ASP A 85 -2.37 3.28 2.95
CA ASP A 85 -2.24 3.30 4.40
C ASP A 85 -1.94 1.91 4.98
N LEU A 86 -2.56 0.86 4.45
CA LEU A 86 -2.31 -0.52 4.87
C LEU A 86 -0.90 -1.00 4.48
N GLN A 87 -0.41 -0.60 3.31
CA GLN A 87 0.96 -0.89 2.87
C GLN A 87 1.99 -0.20 3.75
N LEU A 88 1.78 1.08 4.10
CA LEU A 88 2.65 1.82 5.03
C LEU A 88 2.62 1.20 6.43
N TYR A 89 1.45 0.77 6.90
CA TYR A 89 1.33 0.03 8.15
C TYR A 89 2.14 -1.27 8.11
N ALA A 90 1.96 -2.08 7.04
CA ALA A 90 2.66 -3.34 6.86
C ALA A 90 4.20 -3.17 6.82
N GLU A 91 4.71 -2.11 6.18
CA GLU A 91 6.14 -1.78 6.15
C GLU A 91 6.70 -1.37 7.54
N SER A 92 5.85 -0.78 8.40
CA SER A 92 6.27 -0.25 9.71
C SER A 92 6.34 -1.27 10.85
N LEU A 93 5.81 -2.48 10.64
CA LEU A 93 5.79 -3.59 11.61
C LEU A 93 7.15 -4.30 11.76
#